data_AF-S9UWP3-F1
#
_entry.id   AF-S9UWP3-F1
#
_cell.length_a   1.000
_cell.length_b   1.000
_cell.length_c   1.000
_cell.angle_alpha   90.00
_cell.angle_beta   90.00
_cell.angle_gamma   90.00
#
_symmetry.space_group_name_H-M   'P 1'
#
loop_
_entity.id
_entity.type
_entity.pdbx_description
1 polymer ?
#
loop_
_entity_poly.entity_id
_entity_poly.type
_entity_poly.pdbx_seq_one_letter_code
_entity_poly.pdbx_strand_id
1 'polypeptide(L)'
;MYGPVDTKQFEANYKFLREEQEEEEKRRRFRMACLRAMVRRIELEDAVYKGELDAAEFEEYDLSDNERDIFGKDHMDELAELKRTPPQFIYTELEQLQRQSLLHQSRSKGGAVLSRKDKVKKELMKKEVQQVKEGVKQKPFFPKRSAVKRALIADTYDRVEAKGGKGAVEKYLNRKSRRHQAE
;
A
#
# COMPACT_ATOMS: atom_id res chain seq x y z
N MET A 1 -13.31 30.45 -11.42
CA MET A 1 -13.61 29.72 -10.16
C MET A 1 -14.06 28.32 -10.54
N TYR A 2 -13.27 27.29 -10.27
CA TYR A 2 -13.73 25.90 -10.43
C TYR A 2 -14.52 25.51 -9.18
N GLY A 3 -15.82 25.21 -9.35
CA GLY A 3 -16.68 24.73 -8.27
C GLY A 3 -16.22 23.35 -7.74
N PRO A 4 -16.75 22.88 -6.60
CA PRO A 4 -16.44 21.55 -6.10
C PRO A 4 -16.83 20.51 -7.16
N VAL A 5 -15.83 19.87 -7.76
CA VAL A 5 -16.02 18.82 -8.78
C VAL A 5 -16.88 17.73 -8.16
N ASP A 6 -18.01 17.42 -8.80
CA ASP A 6 -18.84 16.29 -8.39
C ASP A 6 -18.02 15.00 -8.57
N THR A 7 -17.59 14.44 -7.44
CA THR A 7 -16.76 13.24 -7.40
C THR A 7 -17.41 12.07 -8.15
N LYS A 8 -18.75 12.03 -8.24
CA LYS A 8 -19.45 10.99 -9.01
C LYS A 8 -19.30 11.19 -10.52
N GLN A 9 -19.38 12.43 -11.01
CA GLN A 9 -19.14 12.74 -12.42
C GLN A 9 -17.68 12.52 -12.79
N PHE A 10 -16.75 12.87 -11.88
CA PHE A 10 -15.34 12.57 -12.08
C PHE A 10 -15.07 11.06 -12.11
N GLU A 11 -15.65 10.28 -11.20
CA GLU A 11 -15.50 8.82 -11.21
C GLU A 11 -16.15 8.19 -12.45
N ALA A 12 -17.29 8.69 -12.93
CA ALA A 12 -17.91 8.18 -14.15
C ALA A 12 -17.03 8.43 -15.39
N ASN A 13 -16.38 9.59 -15.47
CA ASN A 13 -15.62 10.00 -16.66
C ASN A 13 -14.14 9.61 -16.62
N TYR A 14 -13.56 9.44 -15.43
CA TYR A 14 -12.12 9.26 -15.23
C TYR A 14 -11.76 8.02 -14.40
N LYS A 15 -12.68 7.04 -14.29
CA LYS A 15 -12.38 5.74 -13.63
C LYS A 15 -11.14 5.09 -14.22
N PHE A 16 -10.99 5.17 -15.55
CA PHE A 16 -9.87 4.60 -16.29
C PHE A 16 -8.51 5.11 -15.80
N LEU A 17 -8.40 6.38 -15.37
CA LEU A 17 -7.14 6.92 -14.84
C LEU A 17 -6.73 6.27 -13.51
N ARG A 18 -7.70 5.85 -12.69
CA ARG A 18 -7.38 5.11 -11.46
C ARG A 18 -7.03 3.66 -11.77
N GLU A 19 -7.76 3.04 -12.69
CA GLU A 19 -7.49 1.67 -13.14
C GLU A 19 -6.10 1.57 -13.77
N GLU A 20 -5.72 2.54 -14.61
CA GLU A 20 -4.39 2.65 -15.21
C GLU A 20 -3.30 2.80 -14.14
N GLN A 21 -3.49 3.67 -13.14
CA GLN A 21 -2.56 3.81 -12.02
C GLN A 21 -2.42 2.52 -11.19
N GLU A 22 -3.51 1.78 -10.99
CA GLU A 22 -3.48 0.51 -10.28
C GLU A 22 -2.76 -0.58 -11.09
N GLU A 23 -2.99 -0.64 -12.40
CA GLU A 23 -2.29 -1.56 -13.30
C GLU A 23 -0.79 -1.22 -13.40
N GLU A 24 -0.42 0.06 -13.49
CA GLU A 24 0.97 0.49 -13.43
C GLU A 24 1.65 0.07 -12.12
N GLU A 25 0.96 0.22 -10.98
CA GLU A 25 1.49 -0.23 -9.68
C GLU A 25 1.60 -1.76 -9.60
N LYS A 26 0.67 -2.52 -10.20
CA LYS A 26 0.79 -3.99 -10.30
C LYS A 26 2.01 -4.39 -11.13
N ARG A 27 2.17 -3.79 -12.32
CA ARG A 27 3.35 -4.01 -13.18
C ARG A 27 4.65 -3.65 -12.48
N ARG A 28 4.67 -2.51 -11.78
CA ARG A 28 5.83 -2.08 -10.97
C ARG A 28 6.18 -3.10 -9.90
N ARG A 29 5.20 -3.61 -9.16
CA ARG A 29 5.41 -4.62 -8.12
C ARG A 29 5.88 -5.95 -8.68
N PHE A 30 5.32 -6.36 -9.81
CA PHE A 30 5.77 -7.55 -10.53
C PHE A 30 7.23 -7.40 -10.94
N ARG A 31 7.60 -6.31 -11.62
CA ARG A 31 8.99 -6.02 -12.01
C ARG A 31 9.92 -5.99 -10.79
N MET A 32 9.51 -5.37 -9.68
CA MET A 32 10.28 -5.42 -8.44
C MET A 32 10.47 -6.83 -7.88
N ALA A 33 9.48 -7.72 -8.02
CA ALA A 33 9.61 -9.12 -7.60
C ALA A 33 10.63 -9.86 -8.48
N CYS A 34 10.55 -9.67 -9.81
CA CYS A 34 11.51 -10.20 -10.77
C CYS A 34 12.94 -9.74 -10.46
N LEU A 35 13.15 -8.44 -10.26
CA LEU A 35 14.47 -7.88 -9.93
C LEU A 35 14.99 -8.40 -8.58
N ARG A 36 14.13 -8.59 -7.57
CA ARG A 36 14.55 -9.18 -6.28
C ARG A 36 14.99 -10.62 -6.42
N ALA A 37 14.32 -11.41 -7.25
CA ALA A 37 14.76 -12.77 -7.55
C ALA A 37 16.16 -12.77 -8.18
N MET A 38 16.42 -11.84 -9.11
CA MET A 38 17.74 -11.68 -9.73
C MET A 38 18.80 -11.21 -8.75
N VAL A 39 18.48 -10.27 -7.85
CA VAL A 39 19.41 -9.86 -6.78
C VAL A 39 19.81 -11.04 -5.92
N ARG A 40 18.84 -11.86 -5.49
CA ARG A 40 19.12 -13.06 -4.69
C ARG A 40 20.02 -14.04 -5.44
N ARG A 41 19.79 -14.22 -6.74
CA ARG A 41 20.63 -15.04 -7.60
C ARG A 41 22.07 -14.53 -7.64
N ILE A 42 22.26 -13.22 -7.87
CA ILE A 42 23.57 -12.58 -7.91
C ILE A 42 24.31 -12.76 -6.58
N GLU A 43 23.61 -12.58 -5.45
CA GLU A 43 24.19 -12.76 -4.12
C GLU A 43 24.67 -14.20 -3.88
N LEU A 44 23.91 -15.21 -4.35
CA LEU A 44 24.32 -16.61 -4.26
C LEU A 44 25.49 -16.93 -5.21
N GLU A 45 25.45 -16.45 -6.45
CA GLU A 45 26.55 -16.64 -7.41
C GLU A 45 27.85 -16.01 -6.89
N ASP A 46 27.78 -14.85 -6.24
CA ASP A 46 28.93 -14.19 -5.59
C ASP A 46 29.44 -14.97 -4.36
N ALA A 47 28.54 -15.56 -3.56
CA ALA A 47 28.91 -16.42 -2.42
C ALA A 47 29.65 -17.69 -2.88
N VAL A 48 29.18 -18.31 -3.97
CA VAL A 48 29.88 -19.46 -4.59
C VAL A 48 31.24 -19.05 -5.11
N TYR A 49 31.33 -17.91 -5.81
CA TYR A 49 32.60 -17.41 -6.34
C TYR A 49 33.63 -17.13 -5.23
N LYS A 50 33.17 -16.63 -4.08
CA LYS A 50 34.01 -16.39 -2.89
C LYS A 50 34.37 -17.65 -2.10
N GLY A 51 33.80 -18.81 -2.46
CA GLY A 51 33.99 -20.07 -1.74
C GLY A 51 33.28 -20.10 -0.38
N GLU A 52 32.28 -19.23 -0.17
CA GLU A 52 31.44 -19.22 1.02
C GLU A 52 30.29 -20.24 0.92
N LEU A 53 29.95 -20.64 -0.30
CA LEU A 53 28.92 -21.62 -0.61
C LEU A 53 29.46 -22.66 -1.61
N ASP A 54 29.23 -23.95 -1.34
CA ASP A 54 29.63 -25.00 -2.27
C ASP A 54 28.68 -25.05 -3.49
N ALA A 55 29.20 -25.48 -4.64
CA ALA A 55 28.40 -25.60 -5.87
C ALA A 55 27.23 -26.59 -5.73
N ALA A 56 27.38 -27.61 -4.89
CA ALA A 56 26.31 -28.57 -4.57
C ALA A 56 25.20 -27.92 -3.72
N GLU A 57 25.57 -27.03 -2.79
CA GLU A 57 24.59 -26.27 -2.01
C GLU A 57 23.88 -25.22 -2.89
N PHE A 58 24.58 -24.63 -3.86
CA PHE A 58 23.98 -23.74 -4.86
C PHE A 58 22.93 -24.44 -5.74
N GLU A 59 23.17 -25.70 -6.14
CA GLU A 59 22.19 -26.52 -6.86
C GLU A 59 20.97 -26.89 -5.98
N GLU A 60 21.14 -27.10 -4.68
CA GLU A 60 20.00 -27.28 -3.76
C GLU A 60 19.15 -26.01 -3.61
N TYR A 61 19.77 -24.83 -3.75
CA TYR A 61 19.09 -23.56 -3.88
C TYR A 61 18.66 -23.27 -5.33
N ASP A 62 18.25 -24.26 -6.12
CA ASP A 62 17.81 -24.06 -7.51
C ASP A 62 16.73 -22.96 -7.58
N LEU A 63 17.18 -21.74 -7.88
CA LEU A 63 16.33 -20.60 -8.01
C LEU A 63 15.55 -20.67 -9.31
N SER A 64 15.88 -21.57 -10.25
CA SER A 64 15.22 -21.67 -11.56
C SER A 64 13.72 -21.96 -11.43
N ASP A 65 13.31 -22.78 -10.47
CA ASP A 65 11.88 -23.06 -10.23
C ASP A 65 11.18 -21.86 -9.58
N ASN A 66 11.81 -21.23 -8.59
CA ASN A 66 11.29 -20.00 -7.98
C ASN A 66 11.24 -18.82 -8.99
N GLU A 67 12.23 -18.72 -9.88
CA GLU A 67 12.31 -17.75 -10.96
C GLU A 67 11.19 -18.00 -11.99
N ARG A 68 10.97 -19.24 -12.40
CA ARG A 68 9.89 -19.62 -13.32
C ARG A 68 8.52 -19.33 -12.73
N ASP A 69 8.33 -19.54 -11.43
CA ASP A 69 7.07 -19.22 -10.76
C ASP A 69 6.84 -17.71 -10.64
N ILE A 70 7.90 -16.93 -10.37
CA ILE A 70 7.80 -15.47 -10.25
C ILE A 70 7.59 -14.79 -11.59
N PHE A 71 8.32 -15.21 -12.63
CA PHE A 71 8.22 -14.63 -13.98
C PHE A 71 7.01 -15.19 -14.75
N GLY A 72 6.66 -16.46 -14.53
CA GLY A 72 5.67 -17.16 -15.32
C GLY A 72 6.14 -17.47 -16.73
N LYS A 73 5.31 -18.22 -17.48
CA LYS A 73 5.65 -18.68 -18.83
C LYS A 73 5.78 -17.53 -19.84
N ASP A 74 5.10 -16.42 -19.58
CA ASP A 74 5.01 -15.29 -20.52
C ASP A 74 6.23 -14.35 -20.46
N HIS A 75 7.07 -14.46 -19.43
CA HIS A 75 8.22 -13.55 -19.20
C HIS A 75 9.58 -14.26 -19.19
N MET A 76 9.69 -15.42 -19.85
CA MET A 76 10.95 -16.19 -19.87
C MET A 76 12.07 -15.49 -20.66
N ASP A 77 11.72 -14.73 -21.69
CA ASP A 77 12.70 -13.92 -22.44
C ASP A 77 13.27 -12.80 -21.57
N GLU A 78 12.41 -12.14 -20.79
CA GLU A 78 12.80 -11.10 -19.82
C GLU A 78 13.72 -11.66 -18.73
N LEU A 79 13.46 -12.88 -18.26
CA LEU A 79 14.35 -13.59 -17.33
C LEU A 79 15.73 -13.82 -17.94
N ALA A 80 15.79 -14.26 -19.20
CA ALA A 80 17.04 -14.51 -19.90
C ALA A 80 17.84 -13.22 -20.12
N GLU A 81 17.16 -12.11 -20.44
CA GLU A 81 17.78 -10.78 -20.55
C GLU A 81 18.34 -10.30 -19.21
N LEU A 82 17.57 -10.44 -18.13
CA LEU A 82 18.00 -10.02 -16.80
C LEU A 82 19.23 -10.79 -16.31
N LYS A 83 19.33 -12.10 -16.61
CA LYS A 83 20.53 -12.89 -16.28
C LYS A 83 21.80 -12.40 -16.97
N ARG A 84 21.67 -11.74 -18.13
CA ARG A 84 22.79 -11.15 -18.88
C ARG A 84 23.05 -9.69 -18.50
N THR A 85 22.13 -9.09 -17.77
CA THR A 85 22.21 -7.67 -17.39
C THR A 85 23.24 -7.52 -16.27
N PRO A 86 24.16 -6.53 -16.34
CA PRO A 86 25.11 -6.33 -15.27
C PRO A 86 24.41 -6.02 -13.93
N PRO A 87 24.89 -6.58 -12.80
CA PRO A 87 24.25 -6.41 -11.49
C PRO A 87 23.94 -4.97 -11.10
N GLN A 88 24.83 -4.03 -11.44
CA GLN A 88 24.63 -2.62 -11.10
C GLN A 88 23.32 -2.06 -11.68
N PHE A 89 22.97 -2.44 -12.91
CA PHE A 89 21.71 -2.00 -13.52
C PHE A 89 20.50 -2.58 -12.80
N ILE A 90 20.55 -3.84 -12.40
CA ILE A 90 19.48 -4.51 -11.64
C ILE A 90 19.25 -3.82 -10.28
N TYR A 91 20.33 -3.53 -9.54
CA TYR A 91 20.23 -2.83 -8.25
C TYR A 91 19.65 -1.41 -8.42
N THR A 92 20.15 -0.65 -9.40
CA THR A 92 19.68 0.72 -9.64
C THR A 92 18.22 0.77 -10.08
N GLU A 93 17.79 -0.14 -10.95
CA GLU A 93 16.39 -0.23 -11.37
C GLU A 93 15.50 -0.57 -10.17
N LEU A 94 15.89 -1.55 -9.35
CA LEU A 94 15.14 -1.93 -8.16
C LEU A 94 14.98 -0.76 -7.18
N GLU A 95 16.05 0.00 -6.93
CA GLU A 95 16.02 1.17 -6.05
C GLU A 95 15.08 2.27 -6.61
N GLN A 96 15.15 2.54 -7.90
CA GLN A 96 14.28 3.51 -8.57
C GLN A 96 12.80 3.09 -8.45
N LEU A 97 12.48 1.83 -8.73
CA LEU A 97 11.11 1.32 -8.62
C LEU A 97 10.61 1.34 -7.16
N GLN A 98 11.46 1.03 -6.19
CA GLN A 98 11.13 1.15 -4.77
C GLN A 98 10.77 2.58 -4.40
N ARG A 99 11.59 3.57 -4.83
CA ARG A 99 11.32 4.98 -4.60
C ARG A 99 10.00 5.41 -5.23
N GLN A 100 9.74 4.99 -6.47
CA GLN A 100 8.49 5.29 -7.16
C GLN A 100 7.27 4.68 -6.45
N SER A 101 7.35 3.41 -6.00
CA SER A 101 6.25 2.78 -5.25
C SER A 101 6.00 3.49 -3.92
N LEU A 102 7.04 3.92 -3.21
CA LEU A 102 6.90 4.70 -1.97
C LEU A 102 6.21 6.06 -2.22
N LEU A 103 6.58 6.75 -3.30
CA LEU A 103 5.92 8.00 -3.71
C LEU A 103 4.44 7.77 -4.05
N HIS A 104 4.14 6.71 -4.81
CA HIS A 104 2.76 6.33 -5.14
C HIS A 104 1.95 6.00 -3.88
N GLN A 105 2.51 5.24 -2.94
CA GLN A 105 1.88 4.96 -1.65
C GLN A 105 1.65 6.22 -0.82
N SER A 106 2.61 7.16 -0.80
CA SER A 106 2.47 8.42 -0.09
C SER A 106 1.31 9.26 -0.65
N ARG A 107 1.24 9.39 -1.98
CA ARG A 107 0.17 10.13 -2.68
C ARG A 107 -1.20 9.49 -2.47
N SER A 108 -1.30 8.17 -2.64
CA SER A 108 -2.56 7.43 -2.48
C SER A 108 -3.05 7.39 -1.03
N LYS A 109 -2.15 7.24 -0.04
CA LYS A 109 -2.52 7.28 1.39
C LYS A 109 -3.01 8.67 1.80
N GLY A 110 -2.40 9.75 1.29
CA GLY A 110 -2.87 11.11 1.54
C GLY A 110 -4.32 11.34 1.09
N GLY A 111 -4.65 10.90 -0.13
CA GLY A 111 -6.02 10.95 -0.67
C GLY A 111 -6.99 10.07 0.12
N ALA A 112 -6.58 8.86 0.52
CA ALA A 112 -7.40 7.96 1.32
C ALA A 112 -7.74 8.53 2.71
N VAL A 113 -6.79 9.21 3.36
CA VAL A 113 -7.01 9.85 4.68
C VAL A 113 -7.99 11.02 4.58
N LEU A 114 -7.87 11.86 3.55
CA LEU A 114 -8.80 12.96 3.29
C LEU A 114 -10.21 12.43 3.01
N SER A 115 -10.34 11.46 2.10
CA SER A 115 -11.61 10.80 1.80
C SER A 115 -12.26 10.18 3.05
N ARG A 116 -11.46 9.56 3.92
CA ARG A 116 -11.94 8.97 5.18
C ARG A 116 -12.48 10.03 6.14
N LYS A 117 -11.76 11.13 6.33
CA LYS A 117 -12.20 12.24 7.18
C LYS A 117 -13.51 12.83 6.67
N ASP A 118 -13.65 13.00 5.35
CA ASP A 118 -14.86 13.53 4.73
C ASP A 118 -16.05 12.57 4.86
N LYS A 119 -15.83 11.25 4.71
CA LYS A 119 -16.86 10.22 4.98
C LYS A 119 -17.36 10.30 6.43
N VAL A 120 -16.45 10.30 7.41
CA VAL A 120 -16.82 10.41 8.84
C VAL A 120 -17.58 11.71 9.12
N LYS A 121 -17.13 12.85 8.57
CA LYS A 121 -17.82 14.13 8.72
C LYS A 121 -19.24 14.08 8.11
N LYS A 122 -19.38 13.48 6.92
CA LYS A 122 -20.67 13.34 6.23
C LYS A 122 -21.63 12.45 7.01
N GLU A 123 -21.15 11.36 7.61
CA GLU A 123 -21.96 10.49 8.46
C GLU A 123 -22.42 11.19 9.74
N LEU A 124 -21.54 11.94 10.40
CA LEU A 124 -21.94 12.76 11.55
C LEU A 124 -23.01 13.78 11.16
N MET A 125 -22.85 14.47 10.02
CA MET A 125 -23.86 15.40 9.54
C MET A 125 -25.19 14.71 9.22
N LYS A 126 -25.15 13.52 8.61
CA LYS A 126 -26.38 12.72 8.36
C LYS A 126 -27.09 12.37 9.66
N LYS A 127 -26.37 11.95 10.70
CA LYS A 127 -26.95 11.65 12.03
C LYS A 127 -27.58 12.89 12.67
N GLU A 128 -26.92 14.04 12.59
CA GLU A 128 -27.47 15.31 13.09
C GLU A 128 -28.74 15.72 12.35
N VAL A 129 -28.77 15.60 11.02
CA VAL A 129 -29.97 15.89 10.23
C VAL A 129 -31.10 14.92 10.56
N GLN A 130 -30.79 13.63 10.76
CA GLN A 130 -31.77 12.63 11.14
C GLN A 130 -32.41 12.93 12.50
N GLN A 131 -31.61 13.31 13.50
CA GLN A 131 -32.11 13.71 14.82
C GLN A 131 -33.01 14.94 14.79
N VAL A 132 -32.80 15.84 13.82
CA VAL A 132 -33.70 16.99 13.61
C VAL A 132 -35.01 16.55 12.99
N LYS A 133 -34.97 15.64 12.01
CA LYS A 133 -36.19 15.07 11.40
C LYS A 133 -37.03 14.29 12.39
N GLU A 134 -36.39 13.59 13.32
CA GLU A 134 -37.03 12.84 14.40
C GLU A 134 -37.55 13.75 15.53
N GLY A 135 -37.37 15.07 15.43
CA GLY A 135 -37.83 16.04 16.42
C GLY A 135 -37.02 16.08 17.72
N VAL A 136 -35.96 15.28 17.83
CA VAL A 136 -35.06 15.23 19.00
C VAL A 136 -34.24 16.51 19.12
N LYS A 137 -33.93 17.16 17.99
CA LYS A 137 -33.19 18.43 17.93
C LYS A 137 -33.93 19.46 17.07
N GLN A 138 -33.86 20.73 17.44
CA GLN A 138 -34.49 21.80 16.65
C GLN A 138 -33.69 22.22 15.41
N LYS A 139 -32.35 22.13 15.44
CA LYS A 139 -31.48 22.55 14.32
C LYS A 139 -30.28 21.61 14.16
N PRO A 140 -29.84 21.34 12.92
CA PRO A 140 -28.67 20.52 12.68
C PRO A 140 -27.40 21.29 13.04
N PHE A 141 -26.49 20.65 13.76
CA PHE A 141 -25.24 21.26 14.19
C PHE A 141 -24.07 20.84 13.29
N PHE A 142 -23.22 21.79 12.90
CA PHE A 142 -21.98 21.48 12.19
C PHE A 142 -20.95 20.86 13.15
N PRO A 143 -20.49 19.62 12.92
CA PRO A 143 -19.61 18.95 13.88
C PRO A 143 -18.29 19.71 14.05
N LYS A 144 -17.97 20.05 15.32
CA LYS A 144 -16.68 20.66 15.70
C LYS A 144 -15.51 19.75 15.32
N ARG A 145 -14.33 20.33 15.07
CA ARG A 145 -13.10 19.58 14.74
C ARG A 145 -12.79 18.46 15.76
N SER A 146 -13.03 18.71 17.05
CA SER A 146 -12.83 17.72 18.12
C SER A 146 -13.79 16.52 18.01
N ALA A 147 -15.04 16.75 17.60
CA ALA A 147 -16.02 15.68 17.39
C ALA A 147 -15.63 14.79 16.20
N VAL A 148 -15.21 15.41 15.09
CA VAL A 148 -14.71 14.67 13.91
C VAL A 148 -13.46 13.86 14.27
N LYS A 149 -12.52 14.43 15.05
CA LYS A 149 -11.31 13.73 15.48
C LYS A 149 -11.64 12.50 16.34
N ARG A 150 -12.57 12.64 17.30
CA ARG A 150 -13.03 11.50 18.14
C ARG A 150 -13.68 10.41 17.30
N ALA A 151 -14.57 10.76 16.38
CA ALA A 151 -15.23 9.80 15.50
C ALA A 151 -14.23 9.09 14.56
N LEU A 152 -13.19 9.79 14.10
CA LEU A 152 -12.15 9.20 13.24
C LEU A 152 -11.27 8.21 14.02
N ILE A 153 -11.01 8.48 15.31
CA ILE A 153 -10.32 7.55 16.20
C ILE A 153 -11.20 6.32 16.45
N ALA A 154 -12.48 6.50 16.75
CA ALA A 154 -13.43 5.39 16.91
C ALA A 154 -13.51 4.49 15.66
N ASP A 155 -13.71 5.07 14.48
CA ASP A 155 -13.69 4.33 13.20
C ASP A 155 -12.34 3.64 12.94
N THR A 156 -11.24 4.08 13.57
CA THR A 156 -9.96 3.37 13.51
C THR A 156 -9.95 2.14 14.39
N TYR A 157 -10.49 2.22 15.60
CA TYR A 157 -10.62 1.07 16.48
C TYR A 157 -11.58 0.03 15.89
N ASP A 158 -12.74 0.45 15.41
CA ASP A 158 -13.74 -0.44 14.81
C ASP A 158 -13.16 -1.26 13.65
N ARG A 159 -12.32 -0.63 12.80
CA ARG A 159 -11.65 -1.32 11.69
C ARG A 159 -10.55 -2.27 12.13
N VAL A 160 -9.80 -1.90 13.15
CA VAL A 160 -8.74 -2.76 13.70
C VAL A 160 -9.39 -3.98 14.37
N GLU A 161 -10.49 -3.78 15.09
CA GLU A 161 -11.29 -4.84 15.68
C GLU A 161 -11.90 -5.74 14.60
N ALA A 162 -12.51 -5.17 13.56
CA ALA A 162 -13.10 -5.95 12.46
C ALA A 162 -12.06 -6.81 11.71
N LYS A 163 -10.80 -6.37 11.63
CA LYS A 163 -9.74 -7.10 10.91
C LYS A 163 -9.00 -8.13 11.76
N GLY A 164 -8.83 -7.87 13.06
CA GLY A 164 -7.95 -8.68 13.91
C GLY A 164 -8.50 -8.96 15.31
N GLY A 165 -9.77 -8.66 15.54
CA GLY A 165 -10.44 -8.81 16.84
C GLY A 165 -9.92 -7.85 17.90
N LYS A 166 -10.41 -8.02 19.12
CA LYS A 166 -10.08 -7.18 20.29
C LYS A 166 -8.58 -7.16 20.59
N GLY A 167 -7.89 -8.29 20.43
CA GLY A 167 -6.44 -8.38 20.65
C GLY A 167 -5.61 -7.54 19.68
N ALA A 168 -6.12 -7.25 18.47
CA ALA A 168 -5.45 -6.35 17.53
C ALA A 168 -5.56 -4.88 17.96
N VAL A 169 -6.68 -4.49 18.57
CA VAL A 169 -6.89 -3.13 19.11
C VAL A 169 -5.90 -2.88 20.25
N GLU A 170 -5.75 -3.84 21.16
CA GLU A 170 -4.83 -3.76 22.29
C GLU A 170 -3.37 -3.64 21.84
N LYS A 171 -2.94 -4.48 20.87
CA LYS A 171 -1.60 -4.37 20.25
C LYS A 171 -1.39 -3.00 19.59
N TYR A 172 -2.40 -2.47 18.90
CA TYR A 172 -2.34 -1.15 18.28
C TYR A 172 -2.18 -0.03 19.31
N LEU A 173 -2.93 -0.08 20.42
CA LEU A 173 -2.82 0.86 21.54
C LEU A 173 -1.43 0.79 22.19
N ASN A 174 -0.93 -0.42 22.47
CA ASN A 174 0.39 -0.64 23.05
C ASN A 174 1.53 -0.11 22.15
N ARG A 175 1.39 -0.21 20.83
CA ARG A 175 2.36 0.39 19.90
C ARG A 175 2.31 1.92 19.93
N LYS A 176 1.11 2.50 20.11
CA LYS A 176 0.92 3.95 20.17
C LYS A 176 1.39 4.55 21.49
N SER A 177 1.20 3.87 22.63
CA SER A 177 1.68 4.34 23.94
C SER A 177 3.21 4.34 24.01
N ARG A 178 3.88 3.29 23.53
CA ARG A 178 5.35 3.22 23.48
C ARG A 178 5.99 4.35 22.68
N ARG A 179 5.34 4.78 21.59
CA ARG A 179 5.85 5.86 20.74
C ARG A 179 5.80 7.23 21.41
N HIS A 180 4.85 7.44 22.32
CA HIS A 180 4.73 8.67 23.12
C HIS A 180 5.63 8.69 24.37
N GLN A 181 6.19 7.55 24.75
CA GLN A 181 7.17 7.45 25.86
C GLN A 181 8.63 7.56 25.36
N ALA A 182 8.85 7.44 24.05
CA ALA A 182 10.16 7.54 23.42
C ALA A 182 10.42 8.93 22.78
N GLU A 183 9.45 9.85 22.90
CA GLU A 183 9.56 11.28 22.61
C GLU A 183 9.68 12.04 23.94
#